data_AF-A0A4Y2Q899-F1
#
_entry.id   AF-A0A4Y2Q899-F1
#
_cell.length_a   1.000
_cell.length_b   1.000
_cell.length_c   1.000
_cell.angle_alpha   90.00
_cell.angle_beta   90.00
_cell.angle_gamma   90.00
#
_symmetry.space_group_name_H-M   'P 1'
#
loop_
_entity.id
_entity.type
_entity.pdbx_description
1 polymer ?
#
loop_
_entity_poly.entity_id
_entity_poly.type
_entity_poly.pdbx_seq_one_letter_code
_entity_poly.pdbx_strand_id
1 'polypeptide(L)'
;MENKISCMVSFDIQNAFNSIKWAVIKKQLVAYNVPSKLVILLDSFLKDRSVMLSDGSTWKYNIGVPQGTCAGPVLRLLIINELLNQENNNENGYLQAYAHDI
;
A
#
# COMPACT_ATOMS: atom_id res chain seq x y z
N MET A 1 19.47 -37.71 9.95
CA MET A 1 18.55 -36.59 9.68
C MET A 1 19.31 -35.32 10.01
N GLU A 2 19.52 -34.44 9.04
CA GLU A 2 20.16 -33.14 9.29
C GLU A 2 19.20 -32.22 10.06
N ASN A 3 19.69 -31.56 11.10
CA ASN A 3 18.94 -30.54 11.82
C ASN A 3 18.92 -29.26 10.97
N LYS A 4 17.75 -28.94 10.41
CA LYS A 4 17.53 -27.65 9.74
C LYS A 4 17.06 -26.62 10.76
N ILE A 5 17.74 -25.48 10.84
CA ILE A 5 17.34 -24.33 11.65
C ILE A 5 16.56 -23.38 10.74
N SER A 6 15.37 -22.97 11.17
CA SER A 6 14.56 -21.95 10.49
C SER A 6 14.49 -20.69 11.35
N CYS A 7 14.51 -19.53 10.70
CA CYS A 7 14.34 -18.23 11.34
C CYS A 7 13.19 -17.49 10.65
N MET A 8 12.37 -16.78 11.43
CA MET A 8 11.30 -15.93 10.94
C MET A 8 11.53 -14.52 11.44
N VAL A 9 11.41 -13.55 10.55
CA VAL A 9 11.36 -12.12 10.86
C VAL A 9 9.99 -11.63 10.40
N SER A 10 9.33 -10.82 11.21
CA SER A 10 8.04 -10.23 10.86
C SER A 10 8.08 -8.72 11.05
N PHE A 11 7.46 -8.01 10.12
CA PHE A 11 7.36 -6.56 10.10
C PHE A 11 5.90 -6.13 10.14
N ASP A 12 5.58 -5.27 11.10
CA ASP A 12 4.32 -4.54 11.14
C ASP A 12 4.52 -3.11 10.60
N ILE A 13 3.82 -2.76 9.53
CA ILE A 13 3.90 -1.41 8.95
C ILE A 13 2.98 -0.48 9.72
N GLN A 14 3.57 0.37 10.56
CA GLN A 14 2.84 1.42 11.25
C GLN A 14 2.11 2.34 10.26
N ASN A 15 0.83 2.63 10.56
CA ASN A 15 0.00 3.58 9.81
C ASN A 15 -0.02 3.32 8.29
N ALA A 16 -0.05 2.04 7.90
CA ALA A 16 0.15 1.59 6.53
C ALA A 16 -0.74 2.26 5.47
N PHE A 17 -1.97 2.64 5.81
CA PHE A 17 -2.85 3.37 4.89
C PHE A 17 -2.52 4.86 4.82
N ASN A 18 -2.10 5.46 5.94
CA ASN A 18 -1.86 6.91 6.04
C ASN A 18 -0.46 7.31 5.53
N SER A 19 0.46 6.35 5.39
CA SER A 19 1.86 6.59 5.03
C SER A 19 2.15 6.46 3.52
N ILE A 20 1.17 6.05 2.70
CA ILE A 20 1.40 5.80 1.27
C ILE A 20 1.51 7.10 0.48
N LYS A 21 2.68 7.34 -0.11
CA LYS A 21 2.87 8.47 -1.03
C LYS A 21 2.05 8.26 -2.31
N TRP A 22 1.23 9.25 -2.69
CA TRP A 22 0.43 9.16 -3.93
C TRP A 22 1.27 8.98 -5.19
N ALA A 23 2.49 9.52 -5.22
CA ALA A 23 3.43 9.30 -6.32
C ALA A 23 3.75 7.81 -6.54
N VAL A 24 3.86 7.04 -5.45
CA VAL A 24 4.10 5.59 -5.51
C VAL A 24 2.86 4.87 -6.06
N ILE A 25 1.66 5.25 -5.62
CA ILE A 25 0.40 4.73 -6.18
C ILE A 25 0.33 4.99 -7.68
N LYS A 26 0.56 6.23 -8.11
CA LYS A 26 0.54 6.62 -9.53
C LYS A 26 1.54 5.82 -10.36
N LYS A 27 2.77 5.66 -9.85
CA LYS A 27 3.80 4.83 -10.49
C LYS A 27 3.31 3.40 -10.68
N GLN A 28 2.68 2.82 -9.65
CA GLN A 28 2.16 1.46 -9.71
C GLN A 28 0.98 1.32 -10.69
N LEU A 29 0.04 2.27 -10.71
CA LEU A 29 -1.05 2.24 -11.69
C LEU A 29 -0.56 2.20 -13.14
N VAL A 30 0.53 2.92 -13.43
CA VAL A 30 1.20 2.86 -14.75
C VAL A 30 1.87 1.51 -14.97
N ALA A 31 2.61 0.99 -13.98
CA ALA A 31 3.29 -0.30 -14.07
C ALA A 31 2.32 -1.48 -14.34
N TYR A 32 1.12 -1.45 -13.76
CA TYR A 32 0.07 -2.45 -13.99
C TYR A 32 -0.78 -2.19 -15.25
N ASN A 33 -0.42 -1.23 -16.09
CA ASN A 33 -1.18 -0.85 -17.30
C ASN A 33 -2.67 -0.57 -17.02
N VAL A 34 -2.97 0.08 -15.89
CA VAL A 34 -4.35 0.42 -15.52
C VAL A 34 -4.96 1.36 -16.58
N PRO A 35 -6.18 1.11 -17.07
CA PRO A 35 -6.82 1.96 -18.08
C PRO A 35 -6.83 3.44 -17.69
N SER A 36 -6.51 4.33 -18.63
CA SER A 36 -6.33 5.77 -18.35
C SER A 36 -7.54 6.42 -17.67
N LYS A 37 -8.76 6.00 -18.00
CA LYS A 37 -9.98 6.49 -17.34
C LYS A 37 -10.01 6.16 -15.84
N LEU A 38 -9.57 4.95 -15.46
CA LEU A 38 -9.45 4.54 -14.07
C LEU A 38 -8.30 5.27 -13.37
N VAL A 39 -7.18 5.51 -14.06
CA VAL A 39 -6.08 6.31 -13.51
C VAL A 39 -6.56 7.73 -13.17
N ILE A 40 -7.32 8.37 -14.05
CA ILE A 40 -7.90 9.70 -13.81
C ILE A 40 -8.88 9.66 -12.63
N LEU A 41 -9.73 8.63 -12.56
CA LEU A 41 -10.66 8.45 -11.44
C LEU A 41 -9.92 8.30 -10.10
N LEU A 42 -8.89 7.46 -10.05
CA LEU A 42 -8.10 7.24 -8.84
C LEU A 42 -7.25 8.47 -8.47
N ASP A 43 -6.75 9.22 -9.45
CA ASP A 43 -6.09 10.49 -9.19
C ASP A 43 -7.06 11.50 -8.55
N SER A 44 -8.26 11.64 -9.10
CA SER A 44 -9.30 12.50 -8.52
C SER A 44 -9.74 12.03 -7.14
N PHE A 45 -9.79 10.71 -6.90
CA PHE A 45 -10.12 10.13 -5.60
C PHE A 45 -9.07 10.48 -4.54
N LEU A 46 -7.78 10.49 -4.92
CA LEU A 46 -6.69 10.82 -4.02
C LEU A 46 -6.51 12.33 -3.86
N LYS A 47 -6.78 13.17 -4.86
CA LYS A 47 -6.43 14.60 -4.85
C LYS A 47 -7.33 15.44 -3.94
N ASP A 48 -6.80 16.53 -3.38
CA ASP A 48 -7.54 17.57 -2.62
C ASP A 48 -8.35 17.02 -1.44
N ARG A 49 -7.74 16.13 -0.64
CA ARG A 49 -8.41 15.52 0.51
C ARG A 49 -8.31 16.37 1.76
N SER A 50 -9.36 16.30 2.56
CA SER A 50 -9.39 16.84 3.90
C SER A 50 -10.29 16.03 4.82
N VAL A 51 -10.07 16.17 6.12
CA VAL A 51 -10.96 15.67 7.17
C VAL A 51 -11.41 16.83 8.05
N MET A 52 -12.64 16.77 8.54
CA MET A 52 -13.13 17.69 9.57
C MET A 52 -12.82 17.10 10.94
N LEU A 53 -12.20 17.90 11.80
CA LEU A 53 -11.88 17.52 13.17
C LEU A 53 -13.06 17.83 14.10
N SER A 54 -13.02 17.28 15.31
CA SER A 54 -14.08 17.44 16.32
C SER A 54 -14.32 18.88 16.75
N ASP A 55 -13.32 19.75 16.60
CA ASP A 55 -13.40 21.19 16.89
C ASP A 55 -13.96 22.01 15.71
N GLY A 56 -14.38 21.34 14.62
CA GLY A 56 -14.90 21.97 13.41
C GLY A 56 -13.81 22.46 12.44
N SER A 57 -12.54 22.37 12.80
CA SER A 57 -11.44 22.71 11.90
C SER A 57 -11.29 21.66 10.79
N THR A 58 -10.67 22.05 9.67
CA THR A 58 -10.42 21.17 8.54
C THR A 58 -8.93 20.92 8.38
N TRP A 59 -8.52 19.65 8.38
CA TRP A 59 -7.15 19.23 8.12
C TRP A 59 -7.03 18.67 6.71
N LYS A 60 -6.23 19.33 5.86
CA LYS A 60 -5.91 18.87 4.50
C LYS A 60 -4.73 17.91 4.56
N TYR A 61 -4.81 16.83 3.79
CA TYR A 61 -3.74 15.84 3.70
C TYR A 61 -3.43 15.49 2.24
N ASN A 62 -2.17 15.14 2.00
CA ASN A 62 -1.61 14.88 0.68
C ASN A 62 -0.87 13.53 0.60
N ILE A 63 -1.13 12.66 1.57
CA ILE A 63 -0.52 11.34 1.71
C ILE A 63 -1.55 10.35 2.24
N GLY A 64 -1.35 9.09 1.91
CA GLY A 64 -2.18 8.00 2.36
C GLY A 64 -3.44 7.83 1.52
N VAL A 65 -4.22 6.83 1.90
CA VAL A 65 -5.49 6.50 1.27
C VAL A 65 -6.60 6.70 2.30
N PRO A 66 -7.74 7.30 1.94
CA PRO A 66 -8.81 7.52 2.90
C PRO A 66 -9.28 6.19 3.49
N GLN A 67 -9.13 6.03 4.80
CA GLN A 67 -9.53 4.81 5.51
C GLN A 67 -11.05 4.65 5.49
N GLY A 68 -11.53 3.40 5.49
CA GLY A 68 -12.96 3.08 5.36
C GLY A 68 -13.51 3.18 3.94
N THR A 69 -12.67 3.50 2.95
CA THR A 69 -13.09 3.45 1.54
C THR A 69 -12.91 2.06 0.94
N CYS A 70 -13.76 1.71 -0.02
CA CYS A 70 -13.67 0.45 -0.77
C CYS A 70 -12.37 0.35 -1.60
N ALA A 71 -11.84 1.48 -2.08
CA ALA A 71 -10.60 1.53 -2.85
C ALA A 71 -9.35 1.41 -1.98
N GLY A 72 -9.44 1.71 -0.68
CA GLY A 72 -8.34 1.67 0.29
C GLY A 72 -7.52 0.38 0.23
N PRO A 73 -8.13 -0.79 0.51
CA PRO A 73 -7.45 -2.07 0.50
C PRO A 73 -6.79 -2.41 -0.84
N VAL A 74 -7.44 -2.10 -1.96
CA VAL A 74 -6.91 -2.39 -3.31
C VAL A 74 -5.67 -1.53 -3.60
N LEU A 75 -5.71 -0.24 -3.26
CA LEU A 75 -4.56 0.65 -3.44
C LEU A 75 -3.39 0.25 -2.55
N ARG A 76 -3.65 -0.26 -1.35
CA ARG A 76 -2.63 -0.82 -0.46
C ARG A 76 -2.01 -2.09 -1.02
N LEU A 77 -2.84 -2.98 -1.59
CA LEU A 77 -2.40 -4.24 -2.18
C LEU A 77 -1.45 -4.02 -3.36
N LEU A 78 -1.70 -3.02 -4.22
CA LEU A 78 -0.78 -2.66 -5.32
C LEU A 78 0.65 -2.35 -4.83
N ILE A 79 0.77 -1.73 -3.65
CA ILE A 79 2.08 -1.40 -3.06
C ILE A 79 2.75 -2.64 -2.47
N ILE A 80 2.01 -3.49 -1.75
CA ILE A 80 2.56 -4.73 -1.20
C ILE A 80 2.98 -5.69 -2.31
N ASN A 81 2.19 -5.80 -3.37
CA ASN A 81 2.50 -6.73 -4.46
C ASN A 81 3.81 -6.38 -5.16
N GLU A 82 4.13 -5.08 -5.31
CA GLU A 82 5.45 -4.66 -5.78
C GLU A 82 6.56 -5.19 -4.88
N LEU A 83 6.44 -5.03 -3.56
CA LEU A 83 7.45 -5.49 -2.60
C LEU A 83 7.64 -7.01 -2.68
N LEU A 84 6.55 -7.78 -2.73
CA LEU A 84 6.59 -9.24 -2.84
C LEU A 84 7.25 -9.70 -4.15
N ASN A 85 7.00 -9.01 -5.26
CA ASN A 85 7.56 -9.37 -6.57
C ASN A 85 9.07 -9.10 -6.68
N GLN A 86 9.67 -8.32 -5.77
CA GLN A 86 11.12 -8.10 -5.78
C GLN A 86 11.92 -9.29 -5.22
N GLU A 87 11.27 -10.21 -4.49
CA GLU A 87 11.89 -11.35 -3.80
C GLU A 87 11.87 -12.67 -4.61
N ASN A 88 11.82 -12.59 -5.94
CA ASN A 88 11.71 -13.77 -6.81
C ASN A 88 13.01 -14.58 -7.01
N ASN A 89 14.10 -14.29 -6.31
CA ASN A 89 15.44 -14.84 -6.63
C ASN A 89 16.14 -15.61 -5.50
N ASN A 90 15.49 -15.91 -4.38
CA ASN A 90 16.13 -16.65 -3.27
C ASN A 90 15.46 -18.01 -3.04
N GLU A 91 16.14 -19.10 -3.41
CA GLU A 91 15.63 -20.48 -3.29
C GLU A 91 15.43 -20.95 -1.83
N ASN A 92 15.97 -20.21 -0.85
CA ASN A 92 15.97 -20.59 0.56
C ASN A 92 15.12 -19.68 1.47
N GLY A 93 14.35 -18.76 0.89
CA GLY A 93 13.52 -17.81 1.64
C GLY A 93 12.05 -17.89 1.22
N TYR A 94 11.14 -17.62 2.16
CA TYR A 94 9.72 -17.44 1.87
C TYR A 94 9.27 -16.08 2.39
N LEU A 95 8.73 -15.25 1.50
CA LEU A 95 8.13 -13.97 1.85
C LEU A 95 6.61 -14.06 1.68
N GLN A 96 5.88 -13.61 2.69
CA GLN A 96 4.43 -13.49 2.66
C GLN A 96 4.01 -12.13 3.18
N ALA A 97 2.77 -11.72 2.89
CA ALA A 97 2.20 -10.53 3.49
C ALA A 97 0.69 -10.70 3.68
N TYR A 98 0.16 -10.09 4.73
CA TYR A 98 -1.27 -10.00 4.99
C TYR A 98 -1.62 -8.60 5.49
N ALA A 99 -2.44 -7.88 4.72
CA ALA A 99 -2.84 -6.50 4.99
C ALA A 99 -1.67 -5.53 5.18
N HIS A 100 -1.15 -5.40 6.39
CA HIS A 100 -0.03 -4.53 6.77
C HIS A 100 1.16 -5.29 7.36
N ASP A 101 0.97 -6.56 7.69
CA ASP A 101 1.99 -7.49 8.15
C ASP A 101 2.74 -8.09 6.96
N ILE A 102 4.05 -8.21 7.11
CA ILE A 102 4.96 -8.90 6.19
C ILE A 102 5.77 -9.92 7.00
#